data_AF-A0A377CW71-F1
#
_entry.id   AF-A0A377CW71-F1
#
_cell.length_a   1.000
_cell.length_b   1.000
_cell.length_c   1.000
_cell.angle_alpha   90.00
_cell.angle_beta   90.00
_cell.angle_gamma   90.00
#
_symmetry.space_group_name_H-M   'P 1'
#
loop_
_entity.id
_entity.type
_entity.pdbx_description
1 polymer ?
#
loop_
_entity_poly.entity_id
_entity_poly.type
_entity_poly.pdbx_seq_one_letter_code
_entity_poly.pdbx_strand_id
1 'polypeptide(L)'
;MAIPQVPRTLLAGVSNAHSLEHIIPGFAESAPVERLITHEKLAFMTEKSAMTMDYCNGDETSPSQRSYSVLRSKFDAWLMEQAEEAGAQLITGIRVDNLVQRDGKVVGVEADGDVIEAKTVILADG
;
A
#
# COMPACT_ATOMS: atom_id res chain seq x y z
N MET A 1 -4.67 22.55 -7.79
CA MET A 1 -3.65 22.09 -8.76
C MET A 1 -2.74 21.14 -8.00
N ALA A 2 -2.98 19.83 -8.13
CA ALA A 2 -2.15 18.81 -7.47
C ALA A 2 -0.80 18.78 -8.17
N ILE A 3 0.27 19.10 -7.43
CA ILE A 3 1.63 18.89 -7.92
C ILE A 3 1.84 17.36 -7.90
N PRO A 4 2.15 16.71 -9.03
CA PRO A 4 2.40 15.27 -9.03
C PRO A 4 3.66 15.00 -8.21
N GLN A 5 3.47 14.35 -7.05
CA GLN A 5 4.58 13.97 -6.17
C GLN A 5 5.15 12.62 -6.60
N VAL A 6 6.45 12.45 -6.43
CA VAL A 6 7.12 11.15 -6.60
C VAL A 6 6.80 10.33 -5.34
N PRO A 7 6.05 9.22 -5.45
CA PRO A 7 5.83 8.33 -4.31
C PRO A 7 7.18 7.83 -3.79
N ARG A 8 7.42 7.93 -2.48
CA ARG A 8 8.64 7.40 -1.84
C ARG A 8 8.66 5.87 -1.80
N THR A 9 7.64 5.23 -2.35
CA THR A 9 7.57 3.79 -2.43
C THR A 9 8.54 3.27 -3.51
N LEU A 10 9.53 2.50 -3.08
CA LEU A 10 10.59 1.97 -3.95
C LEU A 10 10.30 0.56 -4.51
N LEU A 11 9.16 -0.04 -4.18
CA LEU A 11 8.90 -1.45 -4.44
C LEU A 11 7.82 -1.64 -5.52
N ALA A 12 8.19 -2.26 -6.64
CA ALA A 12 7.25 -3.10 -7.37
C ALA A 12 7.07 -4.40 -6.56
N GLY A 13 5.83 -4.85 -6.38
CA GLY A 13 5.54 -5.92 -5.45
C GLY A 13 4.31 -6.73 -5.82
N VAL A 14 4.16 -7.86 -5.14
CA VAL A 14 2.94 -8.66 -5.18
C VAL A 14 2.02 -8.17 -4.08
N SER A 15 0.82 -7.76 -4.45
CA SER A 15 -0.27 -7.41 -3.53
C SER A 15 -1.22 -8.59 -3.42
N ASN A 16 -1.49 -9.03 -2.18
CA ASN A 16 -2.49 -10.05 -1.91
C ASN A 16 -3.89 -9.40 -1.88
N ALA A 17 -4.81 -9.89 -2.70
CA ALA A 17 -6.14 -9.33 -2.84
C ALA A 17 -7.02 -9.51 -1.59
N HIS A 18 -6.68 -10.43 -0.69
CA HIS A 18 -7.53 -10.81 0.44
C HIS A 18 -8.01 -9.64 1.29
N SER A 19 -7.07 -8.83 1.78
CA SER A 19 -7.40 -7.69 2.65
C SER A 19 -8.08 -6.57 1.88
N LEU A 20 -7.67 -6.34 0.63
CA LEU A 20 -8.18 -5.24 -0.15
C LEU A 20 -9.60 -5.51 -0.67
N GLU A 21 -9.92 -6.75 -1.05
CA GLU A 21 -11.28 -7.11 -1.44
C GLU A 21 -12.29 -7.03 -0.29
N HIS A 22 -11.83 -7.07 0.95
CA HIS A 22 -12.68 -6.82 2.10
C HIS A 22 -13.02 -5.33 2.27
N ILE A 23 -12.10 -4.44 1.89
CA ILE A 23 -12.23 -2.98 2.06
C ILE A 23 -12.89 -2.35 0.83
N ILE A 24 -12.46 -2.75 -0.37
CA ILE A 24 -12.92 -2.26 -1.67
C ILE A 24 -13.24 -3.49 -2.54
N PRO A 25 -14.46 -4.06 -2.45
CA PRO A 25 -14.81 -5.24 -3.23
C PRO A 25 -14.76 -4.98 -4.74
N GLY A 26 -14.13 -5.89 -5.48
CA GLY A 26 -13.92 -5.77 -6.93
C GLY A 26 -12.83 -4.79 -7.32
N PHE A 27 -11.90 -4.43 -6.40
CA PHE A 27 -10.92 -3.37 -6.67
C PHE A 27 -10.11 -3.61 -7.96
N ALA A 28 -9.84 -4.87 -8.29
CA ALA A 28 -9.01 -5.24 -9.44
C ALA A 28 -9.65 -4.87 -10.79
N GLU A 29 -10.94 -4.51 -10.84
CA GLU A 29 -11.61 -4.03 -12.06
C GLU A 29 -11.25 -2.59 -12.41
N SER A 30 -10.90 -1.76 -11.43
CA SER A 30 -10.60 -0.33 -11.61
C SER A 30 -9.16 0.04 -11.23
N ALA A 31 -8.54 -0.69 -10.31
CA ALA A 31 -7.20 -0.41 -9.84
C ALA A 31 -6.15 -0.70 -10.93
N PRO A 32 -5.01 0.03 -10.94
CA PRO A 32 -3.92 -0.18 -11.87
C PRO A 32 -3.06 -1.39 -11.48
N VAL A 33 -3.66 -2.59 -11.53
CA VAL A 33 -2.98 -3.87 -11.39
C VAL A 33 -2.29 -4.26 -12.70
N GLU A 34 -1.09 -4.83 -12.63
CA GLU A 34 -0.31 -5.16 -13.83
C GLU A 34 -0.60 -6.60 -14.31
N ARG A 35 -0.54 -7.58 -13.42
CA ARG A 35 -0.72 -9.00 -13.77
C ARG A 35 -1.23 -9.83 -12.59
N LEU A 36 -2.13 -10.76 -12.86
CA LEU A 36 -2.48 -11.82 -11.91
C LEU A 36 -1.31 -12.81 -11.74
N ILE A 37 -0.93 -13.07 -10.50
CA ILE A 37 0.08 -14.05 -10.13
C ILE A 37 -0.57 -15.43 -10.07
N THR A 38 -0.23 -16.27 -11.04
CA THR A 38 -0.66 -17.68 -11.14
C THR A 38 0.52 -18.66 -11.01
N HIS A 39 1.74 -18.13 -10.90
CA HIS A 39 2.98 -18.88 -11.01
C HIS A 39 4.01 -18.24 -10.08
N GLU A 40 4.51 -19.02 -9.14
CA GLU A 40 5.46 -18.61 -8.10
C GLU A 40 6.67 -19.55 -8.11
N LYS A 41 7.86 -18.96 -8.09
CA LYS A 41 9.12 -19.71 -8.09
C LYS A 41 9.92 -19.36 -6.85
N LEU A 42 10.33 -20.39 -6.12
CA LEU A 42 11.22 -20.27 -4.98
C LEU A 42 12.56 -20.92 -5.34
N ALA A 43 13.63 -20.14 -5.35
CA ALA A 43 14.98 -20.63 -5.67
C ALA A 43 15.88 -20.64 -4.43
N PHE A 44 16.48 -21.79 -4.15
CA PHE A 44 17.56 -21.97 -3.18
C PHE A 44 18.88 -21.96 -3.93
N MET A 45 19.74 -20.99 -3.66
CA MET A 45 20.95 -20.74 -4.44
C MET A 45 22.21 -20.87 -3.59
N THR A 46 23.27 -21.43 -4.19
CA THR A 46 24.66 -21.28 -3.74
C THR A 46 25.39 -20.37 -4.72
N GLU A 47 26.69 -20.14 -4.51
CA GLU A 47 27.52 -19.36 -5.45
C GLU A 47 27.54 -19.96 -6.88
N LYS A 48 27.38 -21.28 -7.01
CA LYS A 48 27.58 -22.00 -8.29
C LYS A 48 26.40 -22.85 -8.73
N SER A 49 25.34 -22.93 -7.92
CA SER A 49 24.18 -23.78 -8.22
C SER A 49 22.89 -23.16 -7.72
N ALA A 50 21.78 -23.59 -8.32
CA ALA A 50 20.44 -23.25 -7.86
C ALA A 50 19.54 -24.48 -7.91
N MET A 51 18.69 -24.62 -6.91
CA MET A 51 17.55 -25.52 -6.91
C MET A 51 16.29 -24.67 -6.87
N THR A 52 15.41 -24.82 -7.86
CA THR A 52 14.17 -24.05 -7.95
C THR A 52 12.98 -24.98 -7.74
N MET A 53 12.09 -24.58 -6.82
CA MET A 53 10.76 -25.13 -6.68
C MET A 53 9.78 -24.25 -7.44
N ASP A 54 8.95 -24.88 -8.25
CA ASP A 54 8.04 -24.19 -9.15
C ASP A 54 6.58 -24.54 -8.83
N TYR A 55 5.77 -23.52 -8.55
CA TYR A 55 4.35 -23.67 -8.23
C TYR A 55 3.49 -22.91 -9.23
N CYS A 56 2.73 -23.65 -10.03
CA CYS A 56 1.69 -23.13 -10.91
C CYS A 56 0.32 -23.44 -10.31
N ASN A 57 -0.45 -22.41 -9.99
CA ASN A 57 -1.86 -22.57 -9.69
C ASN A 57 -2.67 -22.53 -11.00
N GLY A 58 -3.24 -23.68 -11.38
CA GLY A 58 -4.08 -23.81 -12.57
C GLY A 58 -5.59 -23.71 -12.30
N ASP A 59 -5.99 -23.61 -11.03
CA ASP A 59 -7.40 -23.58 -10.63
C ASP A 59 -7.99 -22.17 -10.75
N GLU A 60 -9.30 -22.09 -10.94
CA GLU A 60 -10.02 -20.84 -10.79
C GLU A 60 -10.02 -20.43 -9.31
N THR A 61 -9.45 -19.27 -9.01
CA THR A 61 -9.38 -18.71 -7.66
C THR A 61 -10.43 -17.63 -7.45
N SER A 62 -11.03 -17.58 -6.26
CA SER A 62 -11.92 -16.48 -5.88
C SER A 62 -11.15 -15.15 -5.88
N PRO A 63 -11.82 -14.00 -6.07
CA PRO A 63 -11.13 -12.69 -6.07
C PRO A 63 -10.24 -12.46 -4.85
N SER A 64 -10.71 -12.85 -3.66
CA SER A 64 -9.97 -12.73 -2.38
C SER A 64 -8.77 -13.68 -2.23
N GLN A 65 -8.61 -14.68 -3.11
CA GLN A 65 -7.48 -15.61 -3.11
C GLN A 65 -6.41 -15.25 -4.15
N ARG A 66 -6.66 -14.21 -4.95
CA ARG A 66 -5.76 -13.78 -6.00
C ARG A 66 -4.63 -12.92 -5.44
N SER A 67 -3.52 -12.91 -6.17
CA SER A 67 -2.41 -11.99 -5.94
C SER A 67 -2.08 -11.29 -7.23
N TYR A 68 -1.77 -9.99 -7.17
CA TYR A 68 -1.49 -9.17 -8.35
C TYR A 68 -0.12 -8.51 -8.23
N SER A 69 0.65 -8.46 -9.31
CA SER A 69 1.77 -7.54 -9.38
C SER A 69 1.25 -6.12 -9.56
N VAL A 70 1.82 -5.17 -8.83
CA VAL A 70 1.47 -3.75 -8.93
C VAL A 70 2.73 -2.89 -9.04
N LEU A 71 2.61 -1.78 -9.76
CA LEU A 71 3.53 -0.66 -9.64
C LEU A 71 2.98 0.26 -8.54
N ARG A 72 3.61 0.26 -7.36
CA ARG A 72 3.14 1.04 -6.21
C ARG A 72 2.94 2.51 -6.55
N SER A 73 3.75 3.09 -7.42
CA SER A 73 3.57 4.49 -7.82
C SER A 73 2.21 4.81 -8.44
N LYS A 74 1.68 3.91 -9.28
CA LYS A 74 0.34 4.04 -9.87
C LYS A 74 -0.74 3.61 -8.88
N PHE A 75 -0.49 2.50 -8.20
CA PHE A 75 -1.44 1.88 -7.28
C PHE A 75 -1.74 2.78 -6.08
N ASP A 76 -0.74 3.47 -5.53
CA ASP A 76 -0.93 4.43 -4.44
C ASP A 76 -1.74 5.64 -4.86
N ALA A 77 -1.48 6.18 -6.05
CA ALA A 77 -2.25 7.30 -6.56
C ALA A 77 -3.73 6.92 -6.62
N TRP A 78 -4.03 5.75 -7.20
CA TRP A 78 -5.39 5.21 -7.23
C TRP A 78 -5.97 4.99 -5.83
N LEU A 79 -5.22 4.39 -4.90
CA LEU A 79 -5.72 4.14 -3.55
C LEU A 79 -5.98 5.43 -2.77
N MET A 80 -5.16 6.46 -2.99
CA MET A 80 -5.38 7.80 -2.44
C MET A 80 -6.68 8.41 -2.98
N GLU A 81 -6.94 8.30 -4.29
CA GLU A 81 -8.19 8.76 -4.90
C GLU A 81 -9.40 8.06 -4.26
N GLN A 82 -9.36 6.74 -4.07
CA GLN A 82 -10.43 6.02 -3.37
C GLN A 82 -10.63 6.50 -1.92
N ALA A 83 -9.55 6.89 -1.23
CA ALA A 83 -9.65 7.41 0.12
C ALA A 83 -10.28 8.82 0.15
N GLU A 84 -9.95 9.69 -0.82
CA GLU A 84 -10.59 11.01 -0.97
C GLU A 84 -12.08 10.87 -1.26
N GLU A 85 -12.45 9.96 -2.17
CA GLU A 85 -13.86 9.65 -2.48
C GLU A 85 -14.63 9.15 -1.25
N ALA A 86 -13.95 8.41 -0.36
CA ALA A 86 -14.51 7.96 0.92
C ALA A 86 -14.56 9.07 1.99
N GLY A 87 -14.08 10.29 1.69
CA GLY A 87 -14.14 11.46 2.56
C GLY A 87 -12.88 11.72 3.40
N ALA A 88 -11.78 11.03 3.13
CA ALA A 88 -10.49 11.36 3.74
C ALA A 88 -9.93 12.66 3.17
N GLN A 89 -9.24 13.44 4.01
CA GLN A 89 -8.45 14.59 3.56
C GLN A 89 -6.97 14.21 3.53
N LEU A 90 -6.34 14.32 2.37
CA LEU A 90 -4.90 14.08 2.25
C LEU A 90 -4.12 15.38 2.30
N ILE A 91 -3.11 15.41 3.17
CA ILE A 91 -2.10 16.46 3.23
C ILE A 91 -0.79 15.79 2.82
N THR A 92 -0.36 16.04 1.59
CA THR A 92 0.83 15.40 1.00
C THR A 92 2.02 16.37 0.96
N GLY A 93 3.23 15.82 0.85
CA GLY A 93 4.47 16.61 0.76
C GLY A 93 4.98 17.17 2.10
N ILE A 94 4.23 16.98 3.18
CA ILE A 94 4.61 17.43 4.52
C ILE A 94 5.08 16.21 5.34
N ARG A 95 6.24 16.34 6.00
CA ARG A 95 6.73 15.33 6.95
C ARG A 95 6.20 15.67 8.33
N VAL A 96 5.69 14.66 9.04
CA VAL A 96 5.42 14.77 10.48
C VAL A 96 6.75 14.72 11.23
N ASP A 97 7.02 15.73 12.04
CA ASP A 97 8.28 15.86 12.78
C ASP A 97 8.15 15.32 14.21
N ASN A 98 7.03 15.59 14.89
CA ASN A 98 6.81 15.17 16.28
C ASN A 98 5.35 14.75 16.56
N LEU A 99 5.18 13.98 17.65
CA LEU A 99 3.87 13.77 18.27
C LEU A 99 3.60 14.86 19.31
N VAL A 100 2.41 15.44 19.26
CA VAL A 100 1.97 16.41 20.27
C VAL A 100 1.32 15.65 21.43
N GLN A 101 1.85 15.84 22.64
CA GLN A 101 1.36 15.16 23.84
C GLN A 101 0.89 16.14 24.91
N ARG A 102 -0.25 15.83 25.53
CA ARG A 102 -0.79 16.53 26.71
C ARG A 102 -1.26 15.50 27.72
N ASP A 103 -0.88 15.67 28.98
CA ASP A 103 -1.25 14.76 30.09
C ASP A 103 -0.95 13.27 29.78
N GLY A 104 0.17 13.01 29.12
CA GLY A 104 0.59 11.66 28.72
C GLY A 104 -0.23 11.03 27.58
N LYS A 105 -1.06 11.81 26.88
CA LYS A 105 -1.85 11.37 25.72
C LYS A 105 -1.40 12.07 24.45
N VAL A 106 -1.33 11.33 23.35
CA VAL A 106 -1.14 11.91 22.02
C VAL A 106 -2.44 12.61 21.60
N VAL A 107 -2.32 13.89 21.24
CA VAL A 107 -3.46 14.76 20.87
C VAL A 107 -3.31 15.36 19.48
N GLY A 108 -2.30 14.92 18.71
CA GLY A 108 -2.03 15.46 17.39
C GLY A 108 -0.61 15.20 16.92
N VAL A 109 -0.28 15.84 15.80
CA VAL A 109 1.06 15.80 15.19
C VAL A 109 1.54 17.22 14.90
N GLU A 110 2.86 17.41 14.97
CA GLU A 110 3.53 18.60 14.49
C GLU A 110 4.12 18.30 13.11
N ALA A 111 3.86 19.17 12.14
CA ALA A 111 4.30 19.00 10.77
C ALA A 111 4.58 20.38 10.15
N ASP A 112 5.83 20.61 9.70
CA ASP A 112 6.27 21.90 9.12
C ASP A 112 6.02 23.13 10.02
N GLY A 113 6.15 22.94 11.34
CA GLY A 113 5.94 23.99 12.35
C GLY A 113 4.47 24.23 12.72
N ASP A 114 3.52 23.57 12.07
CA ASP A 114 2.09 23.62 12.41
C ASP A 114 1.67 22.42 13.26
N VAL A 115 0.67 22.64 14.12
CA VAL A 115 0.05 21.59 14.95
C VAL A 115 -1.31 21.19 14.39
N ILE A 116 -1.44 19.92 14.04
CA ILE A 116 -2.71 19.31 13.64
C ILE A 116 -3.23 18.48 14.82
N GLU A 117 -4.30 18.96 15.46
CA GLU A 117 -4.93 18.25 16.57
C GLU A 117 -5.84 17.10 16.08
N ALA A 118 -5.78 15.97 16.78
CA ALA A 118 -6.59 14.80 16.50
C ALA A 118 -6.94 14.04 17.79
N LYS A 119 -8.10 13.38 17.79
CA LYS A 119 -8.50 12.51 18.91
C LYS A 119 -7.64 11.24 18.98
N THR A 120 -7.18 10.77 17.83
CA THR A 120 -6.39 9.56 17.66
C THR A 120 -5.40 9.79 16.54
N VAL A 121 -4.15 9.36 16.74
CA VAL A 121 -3.10 9.37 15.70
C VAL A 121 -2.74 7.92 15.39
N ILE A 122 -2.69 7.58 14.10
CA ILE A 122 -2.27 6.26 13.60
C ILE A 122 -0.93 6.44 12.90
N LEU A 123 0.10 5.73 13.35
CA LEU A 123 1.42 5.71 12.71
C LEU A 123 1.43 4.60 11.65
N ALA A 124 1.43 5.01 10.39
CA ALA A 124 1.46 4.14 9.21
C ALA A 124 2.60 4.58 8.26
N ASP A 125 3.75 4.92 8.83
CA ASP A 125 4.92 5.50 8.17
C ASP A 125 5.93 4.47 7.61
N GLY A 126 5.53 3.20 7.56
CA GLY A 126 6.31 2.08 7.01
C GLY A 126 6.22 1.92 5.49
#